data_AF-A0A7V3FB56-F1
#
_entry.id   AF-A0A7V3FB56-F1
#
_cell.length_a   1.000
_cell.length_b   1.000
_cell.length_c   1.000
_cell.angle_alpha   90.00
_cell.angle_beta   90.00
_cell.angle_gamma   90.00
#
_symmetry.space_group_name_H-M   'P 1'
#
loop_
_entity.id
_entity.type
_entity.pdbx_description
1 polymer ?
#
loop_
_entity_poly.entity_id
_entity_poly.type
_entity_poly.pdbx_seq_one_letter_code
_entity_poly.pdbx_strand_id
1 'polypeptide(L)'
;MGRVIDLQAWRREREQDPIRRLEGAIARLDGLLSRGSGRLGSRVIESELLAVTGALGAGRAEEAAERAERLAERLEHPSARRSG
;
A
#
# COMPACT_ATOMS: atom_id res chain seq x y z
N MET A 1 -10.10 -22.35 -32.39
CA MET A 1 -8.65 -22.17 -32.12
C MET A 1 -8.50 -21.64 -30.70
N GLY A 2 -7.90 -22.42 -29.81
CA GLY A 2 -7.71 -22.05 -28.40
C GLY A 2 -6.51 -21.12 -28.23
N ARG A 3 -6.71 -19.97 -27.59
CA ARG A 3 -5.64 -19.02 -27.26
C ARG A 3 -4.85 -19.60 -26.09
N VAL A 4 -3.61 -20.01 -26.32
CA VAL A 4 -2.72 -20.46 -25.24
C VAL A 4 -2.40 -19.26 -24.38
N ILE A 5 -2.90 -19.23 -23.14
CA ILE A 5 -2.57 -18.20 -22.16
C ILE A 5 -1.23 -18.58 -21.55
N ASP A 6 -0.22 -17.74 -21.73
CA ASP A 6 1.01 -17.82 -20.95
C ASP A 6 0.69 -17.46 -19.49
N LEU A 7 0.60 -18.49 -18.65
CA LEU A 7 0.28 -18.34 -17.23
C LEU A 7 1.35 -17.56 -16.45
N GLN A 8 2.60 -17.52 -16.90
CA GLN A 8 3.68 -16.77 -16.27
C GLN A 8 3.59 -15.29 -16.62
N ALA A 9 3.30 -14.96 -17.89
CA ALA A 9 3.03 -13.59 -18.31
C ALA A 9 1.79 -13.03 -17.62
N TRP A 10 0.70 -13.80 -17.59
CA TRP A 10 -0.53 -13.45 -16.89
C TRP A 10 -0.32 -13.24 -15.39
N ARG A 11 0.54 -14.05 -14.76
CA ARG A 11 0.89 -13.89 -13.35
C ARG A 11 1.73 -12.63 -13.11
N ARG A 12 2.73 -12.35 -13.95
CA ARG A 12 3.57 -11.14 -13.84
C ARG A 12 2.75 -9.87 -13.93
N GLU A 13 1.85 -9.78 -14.90
CA GLU A 13 0.97 -8.61 -15.07
C GLU A 13 0.11 -8.38 -13.81
N ARG A 14 -0.28 -9.46 -13.13
CA ARG A 14 -1.11 -9.40 -11.91
C ARG A 14 -0.32 -9.16 -10.64
N GLU A 15 0.93 -9.60 -10.57
CA GLU A 15 1.87 -9.27 -9.49
C GLU A 15 2.34 -7.80 -9.58
N GLN A 16 2.34 -7.23 -10.79
CA GLN A 16 2.68 -5.84 -11.05
C GLN A 16 1.46 -4.90 -11.11
N ASP A 17 0.25 -5.39 -10.86
CA ASP A 17 -0.96 -4.58 -10.87
C ASP A 17 -0.97 -3.61 -9.68
N PRO A 18 -0.81 -2.30 -9.91
CA PRO A 18 -0.70 -1.32 -8.84
C PRO A 18 -1.98 -1.25 -7.99
N ILE A 19 -3.14 -1.52 -8.58
CA ILE A 19 -4.42 -1.50 -7.87
C ILE A 19 -4.49 -2.64 -6.87
N ARG A 20 -4.08 -3.84 -7.27
CA ARG A 20 -4.07 -5.01 -6.37
C ARG A 20 -3.07 -4.86 -5.23
N ARG A 21 -1.90 -4.29 -5.52
CA ARG A 21 -0.92 -3.93 -4.50
C ARG A 21 -1.48 -2.93 -3.49
N LEU A 22 -2.13 -1.88 -3.99
CA LEU A 22 -2.79 -0.88 -3.16
C LEU A 22 -3.91 -1.48 -2.30
N GLU A 23 -4.78 -2.32 -2.86
CA GLU A 23 -5.83 -3.02 -2.11
C GLU A 23 -5.23 -3.85 -0.97
N GLY A 24 -4.15 -4.60 -1.24
CA GLY A 24 -3.44 -5.38 -0.24
C GLY A 24 -2.82 -4.51 0.86
N ALA A 25 -2.23 -3.37 0.49
CA ALA A 25 -1.68 -2.42 1.45
C ALA A 25 -2.76 -1.77 2.32
N ILE A 26 -3.90 -1.38 1.75
CA ILE A 26 -5.05 -0.83 2.49
C ILE A 26 -5.59 -1.85 3.48
N ALA A 27 -5.76 -3.11 3.08
CA ALA A 27 -6.22 -4.16 3.97
C ALA A 27 -5.27 -4.37 5.17
N ARG A 28 -3.95 -4.27 4.95
CA ARG A 28 -2.96 -4.31 6.04
C ARG A 28 -3.09 -3.10 6.96
N LEU A 29 -3.20 -1.90 6.39
CA LEU A 29 -3.39 -0.66 7.15
C LEU A 29 -4.62 -0.72 8.04
N ASP A 30 -5.76 -1.18 7.52
CA ASP A 30 -7.00 -1.31 8.29
C ASP A 30 -6.83 -2.22 9.51
N GLY A 31 -6.17 -3.37 9.34
CA GLY A 31 -5.84 -4.27 10.44
C GLY A 31 -4.87 -3.65 11.47
N LEU A 32 -3.91 -2.83 11.04
CA LEU A 32 -2.96 -2.15 11.93
C LEU A 32 -3.62 -1.01 12.71
N LEU A 33 -4.45 -0.21 12.06
CA LEU A 33 -5.18 0.90 12.67
C LEU A 33 -6.22 0.38 13.67
N SER A 34 -6.94 -0.69 13.32
CA SER A 34 -7.93 -1.33 14.20
C SER A 34 -7.32 -1.91 15.49
N ARG A 35 -6.04 -2.31 15.48
CA ARG A 35 -5.31 -2.82 16.66
C ARG A 35 -4.76 -1.72 17.57
N GLY A 36 -4.96 -0.45 17.22
CA GLY A 36 -4.42 0.71 17.93
C GLY A 36 -3.03 1.06 17.41
N SER A 37 -2.96 2.10 16.58
CA SER A 37 -1.69 2.67 16.08
C SER A 37 -0.95 3.36 17.23
N GLY A 38 -0.13 2.62 17.98
CA GLY A 38 0.62 3.15 19.10
C GLY A 38 1.44 4.39 18.71
N ARG A 39 1.17 5.53 19.38
CA ARG A 39 1.91 6.82 19.44
C ARG A 39 2.45 7.47 18.15
N LEU A 40 2.38 6.85 16.97
CA LEU A 40 2.53 7.56 15.70
C LEU A 40 1.36 8.54 15.62
N GLY A 41 1.66 9.84 15.69
CA GLY A 41 0.65 10.87 15.79
C GLY A 41 -0.35 10.73 14.65
N SER A 42 -1.64 10.59 15.00
CA SER A 42 -2.79 10.43 14.07
C SER A 42 -2.67 11.32 12.83
N ARG A 43 -2.12 12.52 12.99
CA ARG A 43 -1.92 13.51 11.93
C ARG A 43 -0.93 13.09 10.82
N VAL A 44 0.11 12.33 11.15
CA VAL A 44 1.07 11.82 10.15
C VAL A 44 0.41 10.74 9.31
N ILE A 45 -0.31 9.82 9.94
CA ILE A 45 -1.05 8.75 9.25
C ILE A 45 -2.11 9.37 8.34
N GLU A 46 -2.90 10.31 8.85
CA GLU A 46 -3.92 11.03 8.10
C GLU A 46 -3.34 11.77 6.87
N SER A 47 -2.21 12.47 7.03
CA SER A 47 -1.54 13.13 5.91
C SER A 47 -1.07 12.15 4.83
N GLU A 48 -0.58 10.98 5.21
CA GLU A 48 -0.13 9.95 4.26
C GLU A 48 -1.33 9.31 3.53
N LEU A 49 -2.43 9.04 4.24
CA LEU A 49 -3.67 8.55 3.64
C LEU A 49 -4.29 9.58 2.67
N LEU A 50 -4.22 10.86 3.00
CA LEU A 50 -4.62 11.94 2.09
C LEU A 50 -3.73 11.98 0.84
N ALA A 51 -2.41 11.78 0.98
CA ALA A 51 -1.50 11.71 -0.14
C ALA A 51 -1.78 10.51 -1.06
N VAL A 52 -2.10 9.34 -0.49
CA VAL A 52 -2.55 8.16 -1.25
C VAL A 52 -3.83 8.48 -2.03
N THR A 53 -4.81 9.11 -1.38
CA THR A 53 -6.08 9.50 -2.01
C THR A 53 -5.85 10.51 -3.15
N GLY A 54 -4.96 11.49 -2.96
CA GLY A 54 -4.58 12.45 -3.99
C GLY A 54 -3.86 11.83 -5.18
N ALA A 55 -3.01 10.82 -4.95
CA ALA A 55 -2.36 10.07 -6.02
C ALA A 55 -3.38 9.26 -6.85
N LEU A 56 -4.33 8.60 -6.18
CA LEU A 56 -5.44 7.91 -6.85
C LEU A 56 -6.31 8.85 -7.70
N GLY A 57 -6.73 9.98 -7.14
CA GLY A 57 -7.54 10.97 -7.85
C GLY A 57 -6.82 11.55 -9.09
N ALA A 58 -5.49 11.53 -9.10
CA ALA A 58 -4.66 11.93 -10.23
C ALA A 58 -4.33 10.78 -11.22
N GLY A 59 -4.89 9.59 -11.03
CA GLY A 59 -4.62 8.41 -11.86
C GLY A 59 -3.24 7.78 -11.64
N ARG A 60 -2.53 8.13 -10.56
CA ARG A 60 -1.17 7.65 -10.24
C ARG A 60 -1.23 6.45 -9.31
N ALA A 61 -1.75 5.34 -9.82
CA ALA A 61 -2.00 4.13 -9.03
C ALA A 61 -0.72 3.52 -8.42
N GLU A 62 0.39 3.51 -9.17
CA GLU A 62 1.70 3.04 -8.68
C GLU A 62 2.18 3.87 -7.48
N GLU A 63 2.11 5.20 -7.62
CA GLU A 63 2.51 6.13 -6.56
C GLU A 63 1.65 5.98 -5.29
N ALA A 64 0.35 5.68 -5.47
CA ALA A 64 -0.56 5.40 -4.38
C ALA A 64 -0.21 4.08 -3.68
N ALA A 65 0.06 3.02 -4.44
CA ALA A 65 0.46 1.71 -3.92
C ALA A 65 1.74 1.80 -3.10
N GLU A 66 2.82 2.39 -3.64
CA GLU A 66 4.10 2.56 -2.93
C GLU A 66 3.96 3.36 -1.63
N ARG A 67 3.08 4.37 -1.60
CA ARG A 67 2.82 5.15 -0.39
C ARG A 67 2.09 4.33 0.67
N ALA A 68 1.05 3.60 0.27
CA ALA A 68 0.28 2.76 1.19
C ALA A 68 1.15 1.63 1.77
N GLU A 69 1.98 1.00 0.94
CA GLU A 69 2.93 -0.04 1.36
C GLU A 69 3.93 0.50 2.39
N ARG A 70 4.59 1.62 2.10
CA ARG A 70 5.53 2.25 3.05
C ARG A 70 4.87 2.68 4.34
N LEU A 71 3.62 3.15 4.30
CA LEU A 71 2.87 3.49 5.50
C LEU A 71 2.58 2.25 6.34
N ALA A 72 2.19 1.13 5.72
CA ALA A 72 1.94 -0.13 6.40
C ALA A 72 3.21 -0.65 7.08
N GLU A 73 4.34 -0.67 6.36
CA GLU A 73 5.64 -1.09 6.90
C GLU A 73 6.06 -0.26 8.11
N ARG A 74 5.83 1.06 8.07
CA ARG A 74 6.12 1.98 9.18
C ARG A 74 5.25 1.72 10.41
N LEU A 75 4.00 1.34 10.22
CA LEU A 75 3.07 1.03 11.31
C LEU A 75 3.32 -0.37 11.89
N GLU A 76 3.79 -1.32 11.09
CA GLU A 76 4.23 -2.64 11.55
C GLU A 76 5.53 -2.57 12.37
N HIS A 77 6.46 -1.68 12.01
CA HIS A 77 7.78 -1.57 12.63
C HIS A 77 8.06 -0.16 13.20
N PRO A 78 7.29 0.30 14.22
CA PRO A 78 7.42 1.67 14.75
C PRO A 78 8.80 1.97 15.37
N SER A 79 9.56 0.93 15.75
CA SER A 79 10.90 1.06 16.35
C SER A 79 12.03 1.34 15.35
N ALA A 80 11.80 1.18 14.04
CA ALA A 80 12.84 1.38 13.02
C ALA A 80 13.30 2.85 12.86
N ARG A 81 12.68 3.80 13.56
CA ARG A 81 13.06 5.23 13.58
C ARG A 81 13.82 5.68 14.84
N ARG A 82 14.25 4.77 15.73
CA ARG A 82 15.09 5.13 16.89
C ARG A 82 16.58 4.88 16.72
N SER A 83 17.04 4.50 15.53
CA SER A 83 18.47 4.38 15.24
C SER A 83 18.72 4.75 13.77
N GLY A 84 19.49 5.82 13.54
CA GLY A 84 19.88 6.31 12.21
C GLY A 84 19.63 7.79 12.04
#